data_AF-A0A8H4ZYC6-F1
#
_entry.id   AF-A0A8H4ZYC6-F1
#
_cell.length_a   1.000
_cell.length_b   1.000
_cell.length_c   1.000
_cell.angle_alpha   90.00
_cell.angle_beta   90.00
_cell.angle_gamma   90.00
#
_symmetry.space_group_name_H-M   'P 1'
#
loop_
_entity.id
_entity.type
_entity.pdbx_description
1 polymer ?
#
loop_
_entity_poly.entity_id
_entity_poly.type
_entity_poly.pdbx_seq_one_letter_code
_entity_poly.pdbx_strand_id
1 'polypeptide(L)'
;MASQSWNARLDRQPTELLLDMSEYLDREAIKSLSCVNKRFRSLFLPAHSDRVNFTGDVSRITSSLVLLMREQPTFTKEPTYKYVTYVRFDLQPSRPIDLSTQIAGLVRRLLEQPKLEKVTVLSYDFYKLLETEAPQLERLAFMDFRGMPLVESNKPLIDRELTMSMSILHGIRDHFKDLECLVLGEILNPQWPWGHRRFRTMSDQTKLNTMQALVVRDLKKMPKLTHFAFVLSDDTVGGGPDYFDGIWQPWRNDIHNLDKDRWYKEFLGSILNSVSQLQQLSIRAGPSVYCRGIKSPGEDPGKDVLRITWDTNQGETGDEFDNFFVPSPRHNAI
;
A
#
# COMPACT_ATOMS: atom_id res chain seq x y z
N MET A 1 34.14 40.38 11.66
CA MET A 1 34.67 39.18 11.00
C MET A 1 34.04 37.92 11.60
N ALA A 2 32.82 37.57 11.19
CA ALA A 2 32.09 36.38 11.68
C ALA A 2 31.49 35.55 10.52
N SER A 3 32.07 35.68 9.32
CA SER A 3 31.52 35.15 8.06
C SER A 3 32.10 33.79 7.63
N GLN A 4 32.89 33.12 8.48
CA GLN A 4 33.61 31.90 8.13
C GLN A 4 33.28 30.68 9.01
N SER A 5 32.21 30.69 9.80
CA SER A 5 31.73 29.44 10.40
C SER A 5 30.86 28.70 9.37
N TRP A 6 31.16 27.43 9.11
CA TRP A 6 30.36 26.56 8.25
C TRP A 6 28.86 26.55 8.66
N ASN A 7 28.60 26.66 9.96
CA ASN A 7 27.26 26.76 10.52
C ASN A 7 26.48 27.98 9.99
N ALA A 8 27.13 29.14 9.85
CA ALA A 8 26.49 30.36 9.34
C ALA A 8 26.18 30.30 7.83
N ARG A 9 26.84 29.41 7.07
CA ARG A 9 26.56 29.18 5.65
C ARG A 9 25.39 28.25 5.44
N LEU A 10 25.32 27.16 6.22
CA LEU A 10 24.22 26.21 6.15
C LEU A 10 22.89 26.85 6.55
N ASP A 11 22.90 27.69 7.60
CA ASP A 11 21.70 28.39 8.08
C ASP A 11 21.11 29.40 7.09
N ARG A 12 21.87 29.80 6.06
CA ARG A 12 21.45 30.74 5.00
C ARG A 12 21.03 30.05 3.71
N GLN A 13 21.16 28.73 3.63
CA GLN A 13 20.71 27.99 2.45
C GLN A 13 19.20 28.12 2.27
N PRO A 14 18.68 28.21 1.05
CA PRO A 14 17.26 28.04 0.75
C PRO A 14 16.69 26.76 1.39
N THR A 15 15.42 26.80 1.77
CA THR A 15 14.77 25.67 2.45
C THR A 15 14.71 24.44 1.55
N GLU A 16 14.50 24.66 0.26
CA GLU A 16 14.44 23.66 -0.79
C GLU A 16 15.76 22.89 -0.86
N LEU A 17 16.89 23.60 -0.89
CA LEU A 17 18.22 22.98 -0.91
C LEU A 17 18.53 22.22 0.37
N LEU A 18 18.05 22.70 1.53
CA LEU A 18 18.22 22.00 2.79
C LEU A 18 17.42 20.69 2.83
N LEU A 19 16.20 20.69 2.30
CA LEU A 19 15.35 19.50 2.19
C LEU A 19 15.91 18.50 1.17
N ASP A 20 16.35 18.96 0.00
CA ASP A 20 17.06 18.10 -0.98
C ASP A 20 18.29 17.45 -0.36
N MET A 21 19.09 18.20 0.40
CA MET A 21 20.25 17.63 1.10
C MET A 21 19.85 16.55 2.10
N SER A 22 18.68 16.64 2.72
CA SER A 22 18.22 15.65 3.70
C SER A 22 17.91 14.29 3.08
N GLU A 23 17.62 14.21 1.78
CA GLU A 23 17.42 12.95 1.06
C GLU A 23 18.69 12.08 1.05
N TYR A 24 19.87 12.70 1.19
CA TYR A 24 21.17 12.03 1.21
C TYR A 24 21.70 11.75 2.61
N LEU A 25 20.96 12.16 3.65
CA LEU A 25 21.38 12.01 5.03
C LEU A 25 20.67 10.83 5.67
N ASP A 26 21.43 10.04 6.44
CA ASP A 26 20.82 8.98 7.23
C ASP A 26 19.97 9.54 8.37
N ARG A 27 19.19 8.65 8.96
CA ARG A 27 18.24 8.95 10.02
C ARG A 27 18.90 9.63 11.24
N GLU A 28 20.12 9.23 11.60
CA GLU A 28 20.85 9.79 12.74
C GLU A 28 21.45 11.17 12.41
N ALA A 29 21.86 11.40 11.16
CA ALA A 29 22.31 12.70 10.67
C ALA A 29 21.16 13.72 10.63
N ILE A 30 19.98 13.33 10.13
CA ILE A 30 18.78 14.20 10.14
C ILE A 30 18.37 14.53 11.58
N LYS A 31 18.38 13.53 12.47
CA LYS A 31 18.14 13.74 13.91
C LYS A 31 19.14 14.73 14.51
N SER A 32 20.43 14.58 14.21
CA SER A 32 21.48 15.49 14.67
C SER A 32 21.28 16.90 14.14
N LEU A 33 20.89 17.07 12.87
CA LEU A 33 20.57 18.38 12.29
C LEU A 33 19.39 19.05 12.97
N SER A 34 18.36 18.30 13.36
CA SER A 34 17.21 18.82 14.11
C SER A 34 17.60 19.42 15.49
N CYS A 35 18.77 19.05 16.01
CA CYS A 35 19.32 19.57 17.27
C CYS A 35 20.12 20.86 17.10
N VAL A 36 20.56 21.21 15.88
CA VAL A 36 21.49 22.34 15.64
C VAL A 36 20.84 23.70 15.90
N ASN A 37 19.69 23.97 15.29
CA ASN A 37 18.97 25.24 15.47
C ASN A 37 17.46 25.10 15.22
N LYS A 38 16.70 26.19 15.47
CA LYS A 38 15.23 26.20 15.34
C LYS A 38 14.74 25.96 13.90
N ARG A 39 15.44 26.49 12.90
CA ARG A 39 15.07 26.35 11.48
C ARG A 39 15.25 24.91 11.02
N PHE A 40 16.40 24.32 11.29
CA PHE A 40 16.69 22.92 10.98
C PHE A 40 15.76 21.99 11.74
N ARG A 41 15.42 22.30 12.99
CA ARG A 41 14.40 21.56 13.72
C ARG A 41 13.04 21.57 13.04
N SER A 42 12.55 22.74 12.62
CA SER A 42 11.25 22.83 11.94
C SER A 42 11.23 22.12 10.60
N LEU A 43 12.37 22.01 9.92
CA LEU A 43 12.49 21.37 8.61
C LEU A 43 12.69 19.86 8.71
N PHE A 44 13.63 19.42 9.55
CA PHE A 44 14.12 18.04 9.56
C PHE A 44 13.46 17.14 10.59
N LEU A 45 12.96 17.69 11.71
CA LEU A 45 12.29 16.87 12.71
C LEU A 45 11.01 16.20 12.15
N PRO A 46 10.16 16.90 11.38
CA PRO A 46 9.04 16.25 10.71
C PRO A 46 9.52 15.20 9.70
N ALA A 47 10.48 15.54 8.83
CA ALA A 47 11.02 14.63 7.81
C ALA A 47 11.60 13.33 8.40
N HIS A 48 12.24 13.41 9.57
CA HIS A 48 12.79 12.25 10.28
C HIS A 48 11.72 11.33 10.89
N SER A 49 10.58 11.90 11.28
CA SER A 49 9.53 11.22 12.05
C SER A 49 8.29 10.91 11.20
N ASP A 50 8.32 11.31 9.93
CA ASP A 50 7.23 11.17 8.96
C ASP A 50 6.79 9.72 8.82
N ARG A 51 7.76 8.81 8.78
CA ARG A 51 7.53 7.37 8.62
C ARG A 51 8.09 6.57 9.79
N VAL A 52 7.25 5.68 10.35
CA VAL A 52 7.65 4.75 11.40
C VAL A 52 7.34 3.30 10.99
N ASN A 53 8.32 2.42 11.16
CA ASN A 53 8.18 0.99 10.91
C ASN A 53 8.25 0.23 12.25
N PHE A 54 7.26 -0.63 12.50
CA PHE A 54 7.21 -1.52 13.66
C PHE A 54 7.37 -2.97 13.19
N THR A 55 8.50 -3.59 13.54
CA THR A 55 8.82 -4.97 13.12
C THR A 55 9.09 -5.86 14.32
N GLY A 56 8.52 -7.07 14.31
CA GLY A 56 8.77 -8.10 15.33
C GLY A 56 7.49 -8.74 15.86
N ASP A 57 7.59 -9.43 16.99
CA ASP A 57 6.44 -9.97 17.72
C ASP A 57 5.60 -8.87 18.41
N VAL A 58 4.45 -9.25 18.95
CA VAL A 58 3.53 -8.35 19.67
C VAL A 58 4.22 -7.59 20.81
N SER A 59 5.14 -8.22 21.54
CA SER A 59 5.84 -7.59 22.68
C SER A 59 6.82 -6.51 22.20
N ARG A 60 7.57 -6.79 21.13
CA ARG A 60 8.48 -5.83 20.49
C ARG A 60 7.72 -4.64 19.93
N ILE A 61 6.64 -4.87 19.18
CA ILE A 61 5.81 -3.79 18.63
C ILE A 61 5.21 -2.95 19.76
N THR A 62 4.67 -3.59 20.80
CA THR A 62 4.13 -2.87 21.98
C THR A 62 5.20 -2.00 22.64
N SER A 63 6.40 -2.54 22.85
CA SER A 63 7.51 -1.80 23.47
C SER A 63 7.92 -0.60 22.62
N SER A 64 8.04 -0.77 21.31
CA SER A 64 8.34 0.30 20.36
C SER A 64 7.24 1.37 20.32
N LEU A 65 5.97 0.97 20.38
CA LEU A 65 4.84 1.90 20.48
C LEU A 65 4.92 2.70 21.78
N VAL A 66 5.17 2.06 22.93
CA VAL A 66 5.33 2.77 24.20
C VAL A 66 6.48 3.78 24.14
N LEU A 67 7.60 3.42 23.51
CA LEU A 67 8.73 4.33 23.32
C LEU A 67 8.32 5.52 22.45
N LEU A 68 7.70 5.31 21.29
CA LEU A 68 7.24 6.38 20.42
C LEU A 68 6.23 7.31 21.13
N MET A 69 5.30 6.73 21.89
CA MET A 69 4.27 7.49 22.62
C MET A 69 4.85 8.31 23.79
N ARG A 70 6.01 7.93 24.32
CA ARG A 70 6.73 8.64 25.38
C ARG A 70 7.81 9.58 24.86
N GLU A 71 8.25 9.38 23.63
CA GLU A 71 9.30 10.17 23.02
C GLU A 71 8.80 11.60 22.82
N GLN A 72 9.40 12.51 23.58
CA GLN A 72 9.24 13.93 23.40
C GLN A 72 10.62 14.50 23.04
N PRO A 73 10.79 15.01 21.81
CA PRO A 73 12.01 15.69 21.42
C PRO A 73 12.29 16.82 22.42
N THR A 74 13.54 16.93 22.88
CA THR A 74 13.96 17.77 24.01
C THR A 74 13.60 19.25 23.86
N PHE A 75 13.23 19.67 22.65
CA PHE A 75 12.97 21.05 22.27
C PHE A 75 11.62 21.28 21.57
N THR A 76 10.72 20.28 21.57
CA THR A 76 9.33 20.44 21.12
C THR A 76 8.38 20.32 22.30
N LYS A 77 7.27 21.08 22.23
CA LYS A 77 6.15 20.91 23.17
C LYS A 77 5.30 19.69 22.86
N GLU A 78 5.46 19.16 21.64
CA GLU A 78 4.67 18.05 21.12
C GLU A 78 5.50 16.77 21.07
N PRO A 79 4.88 15.61 21.33
CA PRO A 79 5.53 14.31 21.26
C PRO A 79 5.77 13.87 19.80
N THR A 80 6.77 13.01 19.59
CA THR A 80 7.21 12.57 18.25
C THR A 80 6.09 11.99 17.41
N TYR A 81 5.17 11.22 18.02
CA TYR A 81 4.08 10.57 17.30
C TYR A 81 3.14 11.54 16.55
N LYS A 82 3.09 12.82 16.94
CA LYS A 82 2.28 13.84 16.24
C LYS A 82 2.83 14.25 14.88
N TYR A 83 4.07 13.88 14.57
CA TYR A 83 4.72 14.16 13.29
C TYR A 83 4.67 12.98 12.32
N VAL A 84 4.10 11.84 12.74
CA VAL A 84 4.01 10.63 11.91
C VAL A 84 2.85 10.78 10.93
N THR A 85 3.14 10.59 9.64
CA THR A 85 2.17 10.55 8.55
C THR A 85 1.99 9.15 7.97
N TYR A 86 2.98 8.28 8.14
CA TYR A 86 2.96 6.91 7.68
C TYR A 86 3.43 5.91 8.75
N VAL A 87 2.60 4.91 9.01
CA VAL A 87 2.96 3.77 9.86
C VAL A 87 2.93 2.46 9.08
N ARG A 88 3.98 1.64 9.24
CA ARG A 88 4.06 0.27 8.73
C ARG A 88 4.18 -0.73 9.89
N PHE A 89 3.28 -1.70 9.95
CA PHE A 89 3.35 -2.82 10.88
C PHE A 89 3.74 -4.12 10.16
N ASP A 90 4.89 -4.67 10.54
CA ASP A 90 5.39 -5.97 10.12
C ASP A 90 5.44 -6.91 11.32
N LEU A 91 4.27 -7.49 11.63
CA LEU A 91 4.15 -8.48 12.68
C LEU A 91 4.78 -9.79 12.21
N GLN A 92 5.83 -10.21 12.91
CA GLN A 92 6.35 -11.55 12.76
C GLN A 92 5.37 -12.54 13.36
N PRO A 93 5.17 -13.73 12.74
CA PRO A 93 4.28 -14.76 13.27
C PRO A 93 4.56 -15.00 14.75
N SER A 94 3.60 -14.64 15.58
CA SER A 94 3.64 -14.79 17.03
C SER A 94 2.24 -15.14 17.51
N ARG A 95 1.97 -15.07 18.82
CA ARG A 95 0.63 -15.35 19.34
C ARG A 95 -0.38 -14.34 18.74
N PRO A 96 -1.65 -14.74 18.50
CA PRO A 96 -2.69 -13.84 18.05
C PRO A 96 -2.78 -12.59 18.92
N ILE A 97 -3.10 -11.45 18.33
CA ILE A 97 -3.35 -10.22 19.07
C ILE A 97 -4.73 -10.31 19.72
N ASP A 98 -4.75 -10.33 21.05
CA ASP A 98 -5.98 -10.18 21.82
C ASP A 98 -6.38 -8.69 21.87
N LEU A 99 -7.61 -8.37 21.46
CA LEU A 99 -8.14 -7.00 21.41
C LEU A 99 -8.21 -6.33 22.78
N SER A 100 -8.23 -7.10 23.87
CA SER A 100 -8.18 -6.57 25.24
C SER A 100 -6.78 -6.13 25.69
N THR A 101 -5.76 -6.35 24.85
CA THR A 101 -4.37 -6.08 25.21
C THR A 101 -4.02 -4.60 25.12
N GLN A 102 -2.95 -4.23 25.83
CA GLN A 102 -2.37 -2.89 25.81
C GLN A 102 -2.03 -2.39 24.41
N ILE A 103 -1.68 -3.28 23.46
CA ILE A 103 -1.32 -2.89 22.10
C ILE A 103 -2.50 -2.23 21.37
N ALA A 104 -3.74 -2.70 21.59
CA ALA A 104 -4.93 -2.13 20.96
C ALA A 104 -5.12 -0.66 21.35
N GLY A 105 -5.04 -0.35 22.64
CA GLY A 105 -5.14 1.02 23.14
C GLY A 105 -3.95 1.92 22.75
N LEU A 106 -2.77 1.36 22.46
CA LEU A 106 -1.64 2.12 21.91
C LEU A 106 -1.83 2.42 20.43
N VAL A 107 -2.25 1.41 19.66
CA VAL A 107 -2.53 1.52 18.23
C VAL A 107 -3.66 2.51 17.99
N ARG A 108 -4.81 2.37 18.66
CA ARG A 108 -5.91 3.35 18.55
C ARG A 108 -5.41 4.78 18.73
N ARG A 109 -4.67 5.06 19.82
CA ARG A 109 -4.15 6.40 20.09
C ARG A 109 -3.22 6.91 19.00
N LEU A 110 -2.38 6.06 18.43
CA LEU A 110 -1.51 6.43 17.31
C LEU A 110 -2.31 6.69 16.02
N LEU A 111 -3.37 5.92 15.78
CA LEU A 111 -4.18 6.02 14.55
C LEU A 111 -5.18 7.19 14.57
N GLU A 112 -5.56 7.68 15.75
CA GLU A 112 -6.42 8.87 15.92
C GLU A 112 -5.66 10.20 15.74
N GLN A 113 -4.39 10.17 15.33
CA GLN A 113 -3.59 11.38 15.18
C GLN A 113 -3.96 12.15 13.91
N PRO A 114 -4.08 13.49 13.98
CA PRO A 114 -4.59 14.29 12.86
C PRO A 114 -3.65 14.36 11.64
N LYS A 115 -2.39 13.95 11.79
CA LYS A 115 -1.41 13.93 10.69
C LYS A 115 -1.22 12.57 10.06
N LEU A 116 -1.76 11.49 10.65
CA LEU A 116 -1.55 10.17 10.10
C LEU A 116 -2.36 10.00 8.82
N GLU A 117 -1.69 9.84 7.69
CA GLU A 117 -2.32 9.76 6.38
C GLU A 117 -2.49 8.32 5.88
N LYS A 118 -1.51 7.45 6.16
CA LYS A 118 -1.48 6.10 5.59
C LYS A 118 -0.98 5.04 6.56
N VAL A 119 -1.54 3.84 6.41
CA VAL A 119 -1.20 2.66 7.21
C VAL A 119 -0.91 1.46 6.30
N THR A 120 0.20 0.76 6.56
CA THR A 120 0.52 -0.52 5.92
C THR A 120 0.60 -1.63 6.94
N VAL A 121 -0.03 -2.77 6.65
CA VAL A 121 0.03 -3.99 7.44
C VAL A 121 0.46 -5.19 6.59
N LEU A 122 1.26 -6.06 7.18
CA LEU A 122 1.83 -7.26 6.56
C LEU A 122 1.39 -8.57 7.24
N SER A 123 0.32 -8.52 8.02
CA SER A 123 -0.23 -9.69 8.71
C SER A 123 -1.72 -9.56 8.91
N TYR A 124 -2.41 -10.70 8.93
CA TYR A 124 -3.86 -10.78 9.13
C TYR A 124 -4.29 -10.31 10.53
N ASP A 125 -3.55 -10.69 11.59
CA ASP A 125 -3.92 -10.32 12.97
C ASP A 125 -3.92 -8.81 13.18
N PHE A 126 -2.93 -8.10 12.62
CA PHE A 126 -2.91 -6.64 12.67
C PHE A 126 -4.03 -6.02 11.83
N TYR A 127 -4.34 -6.59 10.66
CA TYR A 127 -5.49 -6.16 9.88
C TYR A 127 -6.80 -6.24 10.69
N LYS A 128 -7.03 -7.34 11.43
CA LYS A 128 -8.20 -7.49 12.31
C LYS A 128 -8.21 -6.50 13.48
N LEU A 129 -7.04 -6.14 14.00
CA LEU A 129 -6.93 -5.06 14.98
C LEU A 129 -7.37 -3.72 14.37
N LEU A 130 -6.93 -3.40 13.15
CA LEU A 130 -7.31 -2.15 12.47
C LEU A 130 -8.82 -2.08 12.19
N GLU A 131 -9.46 -3.18 11.81
CA GLU A 131 -10.92 -3.22 11.61
C GLU A 131 -11.69 -2.77 12.86
N THR A 132 -11.14 -3.03 14.05
CA THR A 132 -11.79 -2.72 15.34
C THR A 132 -11.39 -1.33 15.84
N GLU A 133 -10.10 -0.99 15.73
CA GLU A 133 -9.54 0.21 16.36
C GLU A 133 -9.53 1.44 15.47
N ALA A 134 -9.60 1.28 14.15
CA ALA A 134 -9.54 2.40 13.20
C ALA A 134 -10.43 2.18 11.95
N PRO A 135 -11.75 1.98 12.10
CA PRO A 135 -12.68 1.86 10.98
C PRO A 135 -12.75 3.12 10.08
N GLN A 136 -12.29 4.27 10.59
CA GLN A 136 -12.25 5.55 9.88
C GLN A 136 -11.02 5.74 8.96
N LEU A 137 -10.16 4.73 8.80
CA LEU A 137 -8.96 4.87 7.96
C LEU A 137 -9.31 5.18 6.50
N GLU A 138 -8.65 6.20 5.94
CA GLU A 138 -8.82 6.63 4.54
C GLU A 138 -7.84 5.93 3.59
N ARG A 139 -6.66 5.53 4.08
CA ARG A 139 -5.63 4.86 3.27
C ARG A 139 -5.06 3.63 3.96
N LEU A 140 -5.28 2.47 3.36
CA LEU A 140 -4.85 1.18 3.89
C LEU A 140 -4.11 0.36 2.82
N ALA A 141 -2.95 -0.17 3.20
CA ALA A 141 -2.25 -1.19 2.44
C ALA A 141 -2.21 -2.49 3.26
N PHE A 142 -2.75 -3.58 2.71
CA PHE A 142 -2.67 -4.92 3.29
C PHE A 142 -1.95 -5.86 2.34
N MET A 143 -0.66 -6.06 2.61
CA MET A 143 0.26 -6.64 1.62
C MET A 143 0.48 -8.14 1.75
N ASP A 144 0.16 -8.74 2.89
CA ASP A 144 0.46 -10.15 3.15
C ASP A 144 -0.57 -10.79 4.09
N PHE A 145 -1.06 -11.96 3.70
CA PHE A 145 -2.07 -12.74 4.43
C PHE A 145 -1.46 -13.71 5.46
N ARG A 146 -0.17 -13.58 5.81
CA ARG A 146 0.45 -14.29 6.94
C ARG A 146 -0.43 -14.23 8.19
N GLY A 147 -0.63 -15.41 8.82
CA GLY A 147 -1.43 -15.56 10.03
C GLY A 147 -2.95 -15.68 9.79
N MET A 148 -3.42 -15.65 8.53
CA MET A 148 -4.83 -15.85 8.24
C MET A 148 -5.27 -17.27 8.66
N PRO A 149 -6.42 -17.43 9.35
CA PRO A 149 -6.91 -18.73 9.74
C PRO A 149 -7.15 -19.61 8.51
N LEU A 150 -6.62 -20.83 8.54
CA LEU A 150 -6.91 -21.82 7.52
C LEU A 150 -8.41 -22.15 7.60
N VAL A 151 -9.12 -21.94 6.49
CA VAL A 151 -10.52 -22.31 6.40
C VAL A 151 -10.63 -23.84 6.35
N GLU A 152 -10.91 -24.47 7.49
CA GLU A 152 -11.33 -25.87 7.57
C GLU A 152 -12.76 -25.97 7.04
N SER A 153 -12.99 -26.54 5.84
CA SER A 153 -14.36 -26.51 5.29
C SER A 153 -14.90 -27.61 4.39
N ASN A 154 -14.39 -28.84 4.24
CA ASN A 154 -14.95 -29.85 3.28
C ASN A 154 -15.17 -29.43 1.80
N LYS A 155 -15.09 -28.15 1.44
CA LYS A 155 -15.18 -27.65 0.06
C LYS A 155 -13.87 -27.93 -0.67
N PRO A 156 -13.91 -28.09 -2.00
CA PRO A 156 -12.71 -28.14 -2.82
C PRO A 156 -11.80 -26.94 -2.51
N LEU A 157 -10.48 -27.15 -2.51
CA LEU A 157 -9.46 -26.13 -2.17
C LEU A 157 -9.71 -24.79 -2.90
N ILE A 158 -10.12 -24.88 -4.16
CA ILE A 158 -10.43 -23.77 -5.06
C ILE A 158 -11.56 -22.88 -4.54
N ASP A 159 -12.64 -23.46 -4.02
CA ASP A 159 -13.78 -22.71 -3.50
C ASP A 159 -13.45 -22.06 -2.15
N ARG A 160 -12.53 -22.65 -1.38
CA ARG A 160 -12.04 -22.07 -0.12
C ARG A 160 -11.25 -20.80 -0.37
N GLU A 161 -10.36 -20.80 -1.36
CA GLU A 161 -9.51 -19.66 -1.71
C GLU A 161 -10.32 -18.48 -2.24
N LEU A 162 -11.25 -18.74 -3.16
CA LEU A 162 -12.22 -17.75 -3.63
C LEU A 162 -13.01 -17.15 -2.45
N THR A 163 -13.38 -17.97 -1.46
CA THR A 163 -14.07 -17.49 -0.26
C THR A 163 -13.17 -16.58 0.59
N MET A 164 -11.87 -16.88 0.70
CA MET A 164 -10.92 -16.12 1.54
C MET A 164 -10.62 -14.73 0.97
N SER A 165 -10.22 -14.64 -0.30
CA SER A 165 -9.98 -13.36 -1.00
C SER A 165 -11.19 -12.44 -0.92
N MET A 166 -12.37 -13.00 -1.18
CA MET A 166 -13.61 -12.25 -1.13
C MET A 166 -14.00 -11.91 0.30
N SER A 167 -13.72 -12.77 1.28
CA SER A 167 -13.95 -12.45 2.69
C SER A 167 -13.13 -11.25 3.15
N ILE A 168 -11.89 -11.10 2.68
CA ILE A 168 -11.07 -9.92 3.00
C ILE A 168 -11.68 -8.67 2.35
N LEU A 169 -11.97 -8.70 1.04
CA LEU A 169 -12.53 -7.53 0.37
C LEU A 169 -13.91 -7.14 0.94
N HIS A 170 -14.75 -8.13 1.29
CA HIS A 170 -16.00 -7.92 2.02
C HIS A 170 -15.74 -7.30 3.39
N GLY A 171 -14.80 -7.84 4.15
CA GLY A 171 -14.40 -7.29 5.45
C GLY A 171 -13.98 -5.84 5.33
N ILE A 172 -13.15 -5.51 4.34
CA ILE A 172 -12.69 -4.14 4.12
C ILE A 172 -13.88 -3.22 3.78
N ARG A 173 -14.71 -3.63 2.82
CA ARG A 173 -15.93 -2.92 2.43
C ARG A 173 -16.86 -2.69 3.64
N ASP A 174 -16.96 -3.67 4.52
CA ASP A 174 -17.91 -3.64 5.63
C ASP A 174 -17.43 -2.80 6.81
N HIS A 175 -16.11 -2.73 7.06
CA HIS A 175 -15.55 -2.08 8.25
C HIS A 175 -14.83 -0.75 7.99
N PHE A 176 -14.29 -0.49 6.79
CA PHE A 176 -13.60 0.77 6.46
C PHE A 176 -14.44 1.63 5.52
N LYS A 177 -15.41 2.36 6.08
CA LYS A 177 -16.38 3.15 5.28
C LYS A 177 -15.80 4.40 4.67
N ASP A 178 -14.73 4.92 5.26
CA ASP A 178 -14.06 6.15 4.85
C ASP A 178 -12.88 5.92 3.89
N LEU A 179 -12.63 4.66 3.51
CA LEU A 179 -11.48 4.29 2.70
C LEU A 179 -11.53 4.90 1.30
N GLU A 180 -10.54 5.73 0.98
CA GLU A 180 -10.34 6.36 -0.31
C GLU A 180 -9.28 5.65 -1.15
N CYS A 181 -8.28 5.06 -0.47
CA CYS A 181 -7.15 4.41 -1.10
C CYS A 181 -6.87 3.03 -0.49
N LEU A 182 -6.90 2.00 -1.34
CA LEU A 182 -6.67 0.62 -0.94
C LEU A 182 -5.59 -0.01 -1.80
N VAL A 183 -4.53 -0.49 -1.16
CA VAL A 183 -3.54 -1.38 -1.77
C VAL A 183 -3.71 -2.77 -1.16
N LEU A 184 -3.86 -3.78 -2.00
CA LEU A 184 -3.84 -5.17 -1.58
C LEU A 184 -2.63 -5.89 -2.15
N GLY A 185 -2.13 -6.87 -1.42
CA GLY A 185 -1.18 -7.84 -1.96
C GLY A 185 -1.79 -8.70 -3.06
N GLU A 186 -1.36 -9.96 -3.19
CA GLU A 186 -1.98 -10.91 -4.13
C GLU A 186 -3.40 -11.31 -3.66
N ILE A 187 -4.39 -10.41 -3.78
CA ILE A 187 -5.78 -10.70 -3.39
C ILE A 187 -6.37 -11.83 -4.24
N LEU A 188 -5.92 -12.00 -5.49
CA LEU A 188 -6.39 -13.05 -6.38
C LEU A 188 -5.73 -14.42 -6.11
N ASN A 189 -4.85 -14.50 -5.10
CA ASN A 189 -4.16 -15.71 -4.66
C ASN A 189 -3.83 -15.65 -3.14
N PRO A 190 -4.81 -15.87 -2.25
CA PRO A 190 -4.73 -15.46 -0.84
C PRO A 190 -3.95 -16.42 0.07
N GLN A 191 -3.58 -17.61 -0.39
CA GLN A 191 -2.94 -18.61 0.48
C GLN A 191 -1.42 -18.45 0.62
N TRP A 192 -0.77 -17.64 -0.21
CA TRP A 192 0.69 -17.68 -0.30
C TRP A 192 1.26 -16.28 -0.55
N PRO A 193 2.27 -15.84 0.21
CA PRO A 193 3.10 -14.73 -0.21
C PRO A 193 3.82 -15.19 -1.50
N TRP A 194 3.39 -14.67 -2.65
CA TRP A 194 3.98 -14.85 -3.99
C TRP A 194 3.84 -16.27 -4.59
N GLY A 195 2.97 -16.44 -5.60
CA GLY A 195 3.33 -17.27 -6.77
C GLY A 195 2.97 -18.77 -6.85
N HIS A 196 2.03 -19.30 -6.05
CA HIS A 196 1.69 -20.75 -6.10
C HIS A 196 0.35 -21.13 -6.74
N ARG A 197 -0.72 -20.33 -6.68
CA ARG A 197 -1.87 -20.57 -7.55
C ARG A 197 -1.65 -19.86 -8.86
N ARG A 198 -1.35 -20.66 -9.87
CA ARG A 198 -1.09 -20.17 -11.22
C ARG A 198 -2.32 -20.48 -12.07
N PHE A 199 -2.97 -19.46 -12.63
CA PHE A 199 -4.03 -19.66 -13.61
C PHE A 199 -3.36 -20.27 -14.86
N ARG A 200 -3.41 -21.60 -14.98
CA ARG A 200 -2.64 -22.36 -15.98
C ARG A 200 -3.52 -23.19 -16.93
N THR A 201 -4.84 -23.22 -16.72
CA THR A 201 -5.78 -23.96 -17.57
C THR A 201 -6.90 -23.07 -18.10
N MET A 202 -7.59 -23.50 -19.16
CA MET A 202 -8.79 -22.79 -19.65
C MET A 202 -9.90 -22.71 -18.57
N SER A 203 -10.00 -23.70 -17.68
CA SER A 203 -10.91 -23.63 -16.52
C SER A 203 -10.51 -22.50 -15.56
N ASP A 204 -9.22 -22.22 -15.45
CA ASP A 204 -8.71 -21.14 -14.60
C ASP A 204 -9.00 -19.76 -15.19
N GLN A 205 -9.09 -19.62 -16.52
CA GLN A 205 -9.57 -18.39 -17.15
C GLN A 205 -10.98 -18.03 -16.68
N THR A 206 -11.91 -19.00 -16.66
CA THR A 206 -13.28 -18.78 -16.16
C THR A 206 -13.26 -18.32 -14.70
N LYS A 207 -12.35 -18.87 -13.88
CA LYS A 207 -12.20 -18.47 -12.48
C LYS A 207 -11.64 -17.07 -12.33
N LEU A 208 -10.63 -16.70 -13.12
CA LEU A 208 -10.06 -15.36 -13.12
C LEU A 208 -11.12 -14.31 -13.50
N ASN A 209 -11.90 -14.57 -14.56
CA ASN A 209 -13.02 -13.72 -14.95
C ASN A 209 -14.09 -13.64 -13.84
N THR A 210 -14.38 -14.75 -13.17
CA THR A 210 -15.31 -14.77 -12.03
C THR A 210 -14.80 -13.89 -10.89
N MET A 211 -13.52 -14.00 -10.53
CA MET A 211 -12.93 -13.16 -9.48
C MET A 211 -12.92 -11.69 -9.87
N GLN A 212 -12.58 -11.36 -11.12
CA GLN A 212 -12.63 -10.00 -11.62
C GLN A 212 -14.05 -9.42 -11.45
N ALA A 213 -15.09 -10.17 -11.82
CA ALA A 213 -16.47 -9.75 -11.65
C ALA A 213 -16.86 -9.56 -10.17
N LEU A 214 -16.37 -10.42 -9.27
CA LEU A 214 -16.60 -10.30 -7.83
C LEU A 214 -15.89 -9.09 -7.23
N VAL A 215 -14.64 -8.84 -7.61
CA VAL A 215 -13.89 -7.63 -7.23
C VAL A 215 -14.63 -6.40 -7.70
N VAL A 216 -15.03 -6.32 -8.97
CA VAL A 216 -15.83 -5.22 -9.52
C VAL A 216 -17.11 -5.00 -8.71
N ARG A 217 -17.84 -6.08 -8.39
CA ARG A 217 -19.08 -6.02 -7.61
C ARG A 217 -18.86 -5.41 -6.23
N ASP A 218 -17.76 -5.73 -5.55
CA ASP A 218 -17.50 -5.21 -4.20
C ASP A 218 -16.89 -3.82 -4.20
N LEU A 219 -16.01 -3.50 -5.15
CA LEU A 219 -15.52 -2.13 -5.35
C LEU A 219 -16.68 -1.17 -5.64
N LYS A 220 -17.68 -1.56 -6.42
CA LYS A 220 -18.92 -0.77 -6.65
C LYS A 220 -19.66 -0.41 -5.35
N LYS A 221 -19.48 -1.18 -4.27
CA LYS A 221 -20.11 -0.95 -2.97
C LYS A 221 -19.23 -0.12 -2.02
N MET A 222 -18.08 0.35 -2.48
CA MET A 222 -17.16 1.22 -1.75
C MET A 222 -17.17 2.61 -2.42
N PRO A 223 -18.15 3.47 -2.09
CA PRO A 223 -18.38 4.71 -2.85
C PRO A 223 -17.27 5.75 -2.70
N LYS A 224 -16.54 5.74 -1.59
CA LYS A 224 -15.41 6.65 -1.34
C LYS A 224 -14.09 6.17 -1.94
N LEU A 225 -14.00 4.89 -2.30
CA LEU A 225 -12.78 4.31 -2.83
C LEU A 225 -12.51 4.85 -4.23
N THR A 226 -11.50 5.72 -4.36
CA THR A 226 -11.10 6.35 -5.61
C THR A 226 -9.81 5.77 -6.16
N HIS A 227 -8.97 5.19 -5.30
CA HIS A 227 -7.68 4.60 -5.68
C HIS A 227 -7.65 3.15 -5.22
N PHE A 228 -7.47 2.23 -6.17
CA PHE A 228 -7.36 0.81 -5.87
C PHE A 228 -6.12 0.22 -6.54
N ALA A 229 -5.40 -0.62 -5.81
CA ALA A 229 -4.27 -1.33 -6.35
C ALA A 229 -4.19 -2.74 -5.80
N PHE A 230 -3.69 -3.66 -6.63
CA PHE A 230 -3.42 -5.01 -6.20
C PHE A 230 -2.27 -5.65 -6.98
N VAL A 231 -1.73 -6.74 -6.45
CA VAL A 231 -0.74 -7.56 -7.14
C VAL A 231 -1.46 -8.63 -7.97
N LEU A 232 -1.08 -8.74 -9.24
CA LEU A 232 -1.43 -9.86 -10.11
C LEU A 232 -0.17 -10.20 -10.91
N SER A 233 0.72 -10.95 -10.27
CA SER A 233 2.04 -11.23 -10.81
C SER A 233 2.00 -12.13 -12.04
N ASP A 234 3.00 -11.99 -12.92
CA ASP A 234 3.21 -12.89 -14.05
C ASP A 234 3.18 -14.37 -13.60
N ASP A 235 3.83 -14.69 -12.47
CA ASP A 235 3.81 -16.03 -11.89
C ASP A 235 2.38 -16.51 -11.59
N THR A 236 1.52 -15.64 -11.09
CA THR A 236 0.10 -15.94 -10.80
C THR A 236 -0.70 -16.20 -12.08
N VAL A 237 -0.43 -15.48 -13.18
CA VAL A 237 -1.18 -15.61 -14.44
C VAL A 237 -0.50 -16.45 -15.52
N GLY A 238 0.55 -17.21 -15.15
CA GLY A 238 1.12 -18.27 -15.99
C GLY A 238 2.47 -17.95 -16.67
N GLY A 239 3.11 -16.83 -16.32
CA GLY A 239 4.46 -16.45 -16.74
C GLY A 239 5.50 -16.97 -15.75
N GLY A 240 5.96 -18.20 -15.92
CA GLY A 240 7.08 -18.76 -15.17
C GLY A 240 8.08 -19.47 -16.10
N PRO A 241 9.30 -19.78 -15.61
CA PRO A 241 10.37 -20.40 -16.41
C PRO A 241 10.02 -21.79 -16.95
N ASP A 242 9.01 -22.44 -16.34
CA ASP A 242 8.45 -23.73 -16.73
C ASP A 242 7.49 -23.58 -17.92
N TYR A 243 8.02 -23.24 -19.10
CA TYR A 243 7.28 -23.22 -20.36
C TYR A 243 7.01 -24.67 -20.82
N PHE A 244 5.94 -25.27 -20.33
CA PHE A 244 5.43 -26.54 -20.84
C PHE A 244 4.31 -26.32 -21.86
N ASP A 245 4.26 -27.15 -22.89
CA ASP A 245 3.12 -27.21 -23.80
C ASP A 245 1.82 -27.49 -23.02
N GLY A 246 0.77 -26.73 -23.33
CA GLY A 246 -0.55 -26.85 -22.70
C GLY A 246 -0.83 -25.93 -21.50
N ILE A 247 0.13 -25.09 -21.07
CA ILE A 247 -0.14 -24.05 -20.07
C ILE A 247 -0.89 -22.88 -20.73
N TRP A 248 -2.07 -22.57 -20.19
CA TRP A 248 -2.82 -21.37 -20.55
C TRP A 248 -2.04 -20.12 -20.13
N GLN A 249 -1.88 -19.21 -21.08
CA GLN A 249 -1.29 -17.89 -20.88
C GLN A 249 -2.27 -16.88 -21.47
N PRO A 250 -2.79 -15.93 -20.67
CA PRO A 250 -3.83 -15.02 -21.13
C PRO A 250 -3.39 -14.13 -22.30
N TRP A 251 -2.09 -13.84 -22.40
CA TRP A 251 -1.47 -12.99 -23.42
C TRP A 251 -0.97 -13.76 -24.65
N ARG A 252 -1.17 -15.09 -24.69
CA ARG A 252 -0.74 -15.94 -25.81
C ARG A 252 -1.91 -16.10 -26.78
N ASN A 253 -1.96 -15.20 -27.76
CA ASN A 253 -2.96 -15.28 -28.83
C ASN A 253 -2.56 -16.31 -29.91
N ASP A 254 -1.25 -16.47 -30.16
CA ASP A 254 -0.65 -17.44 -31.09
C ASP A 254 0.76 -17.87 -30.60
N ILE A 255 1.37 -18.90 -31.21
CA ILE A 255 2.73 -19.41 -30.85
C ILE A 255 3.82 -18.33 -30.92
N HIS A 256 3.59 -17.25 -31.68
CA HIS A 256 4.59 -16.22 -31.98
C HIS A 256 4.31 -14.83 -31.38
N ASN A 257 3.16 -14.61 -30.73
CA ASN A 257 2.77 -13.28 -30.26
C ASN A 257 2.38 -13.32 -28.78
N LEU A 258 3.29 -12.83 -27.94
CA LEU A 258 3.09 -12.62 -26.50
C LEU A 258 2.85 -11.14 -26.27
N ASP A 259 1.60 -10.74 -26.01
CA ASP A 259 1.26 -9.33 -25.79
C ASP A 259 0.74 -9.11 -24.36
N LYS A 260 1.67 -9.21 -23.40
CA LYS A 260 1.40 -9.04 -21.96
C LYS A 260 0.84 -7.65 -21.64
N ASP A 261 1.47 -6.63 -22.22
CA ASP A 261 1.07 -5.23 -22.06
C ASP A 261 -0.40 -5.06 -22.41
N ARG A 262 -0.81 -5.50 -23.62
CA ARG A 262 -2.19 -5.41 -24.05
C ARG A 262 -3.14 -6.17 -23.12
N TRP A 263 -2.80 -7.39 -22.71
CA TRP A 263 -3.68 -8.17 -21.83
C TRP A 263 -3.91 -7.48 -20.48
N TYR A 264 -2.85 -7.00 -19.83
CA TYR A 264 -2.99 -6.27 -18.56
C TYR A 264 -3.76 -4.95 -18.75
N LYS A 265 -3.53 -4.23 -19.86
CA LYS A 265 -4.29 -3.02 -20.18
C LYS A 265 -5.79 -3.30 -20.36
N GLU A 266 -6.14 -4.36 -21.09
CA GLU A 266 -7.54 -4.78 -21.29
C GLU A 266 -8.19 -5.23 -19.96
N PHE A 267 -7.47 -6.02 -19.16
CA PHE A 267 -7.94 -6.48 -17.84
C PHE A 267 -8.17 -5.32 -16.87
N LEU A 268 -7.20 -4.41 -16.75
CA LEU A 268 -7.28 -3.22 -15.93
C LEU A 268 -8.41 -2.30 -16.41
N GLY A 269 -8.46 -2.04 -17.72
CA GLY A 269 -9.48 -1.19 -18.34
C GLY A 269 -10.90 -1.72 -18.09
N SER A 270 -11.09 -3.04 -18.15
CA SER A 270 -12.39 -3.68 -17.85
C SER A 270 -12.86 -3.39 -16.42
N ILE A 271 -11.98 -3.47 -15.42
CA ILE A 271 -12.32 -3.14 -14.02
C ILE A 271 -12.61 -1.64 -13.88
N LEU A 272 -11.70 -0.79 -14.37
CA LEU A 272 -11.74 0.65 -14.18
C LEU A 272 -12.95 1.30 -14.90
N ASN A 273 -13.34 0.78 -16.07
CA ASN A 273 -14.57 1.19 -16.76
C ASN A 273 -15.84 0.70 -16.04
N SER A 274 -15.77 -0.44 -15.35
CA SER A 274 -16.91 -0.99 -14.63
C SER A 274 -17.17 -0.30 -13.30
N VAL A 275 -16.17 0.34 -12.70
CA VAL A 275 -16.26 1.00 -11.39
C VAL A 275 -16.06 2.50 -11.58
N SER A 276 -17.17 3.24 -11.71
CA SER A 276 -17.15 4.63 -12.13
C SER A 276 -16.41 5.55 -11.16
N GLN A 277 -16.52 5.32 -9.85
CA GLN A 277 -15.89 6.16 -8.83
C GLN A 277 -14.37 6.02 -8.76
N LEU A 278 -13.79 4.92 -9.26
CA LEU A 278 -12.34 4.73 -9.28
C LEU A 278 -11.71 5.70 -10.27
N GLN A 279 -10.79 6.52 -9.77
CA GLN A 279 -9.97 7.47 -10.52
C GLN A 279 -8.64 6.83 -10.94
N GLN A 280 -8.08 5.98 -10.09
CA GLN A 280 -6.84 5.26 -10.39
C GLN A 280 -6.96 3.78 -10.05
N LEU A 281 -6.49 2.94 -10.96
CA LEU A 281 -6.31 1.50 -10.74
C LEU A 281 -4.88 1.12 -11.13
N SER A 282 -4.21 0.35 -10.26
CA SER A 282 -2.84 -0.11 -10.51
C SER A 282 -2.72 -1.60 -10.26
N ILE A 283 -2.00 -2.29 -11.17
CA ILE A 283 -1.69 -3.71 -11.06
C ILE A 283 -0.19 -3.87 -11.11
N ARG A 284 0.40 -4.49 -10.08
CA ARG A 284 1.80 -4.92 -10.12
C ARG A 284 1.88 -6.31 -10.73
N ALA A 285 2.53 -6.40 -11.89
CA ALA A 285 2.76 -7.66 -12.61
C ALA A 285 4.09 -8.33 -12.22
N GLY A 286 5.03 -7.56 -11.66
CA GLY A 286 6.30 -8.07 -11.17
C GLY A 286 7.07 -7.01 -10.39
N PRO A 287 8.29 -7.31 -9.92
CA PRO A 287 9.19 -6.30 -9.39
C PRO A 287 9.40 -5.17 -10.40
N SER A 288 9.12 -3.92 -10.01
CA SER A 288 9.26 -2.75 -10.88
C SER A 288 8.38 -2.72 -12.14
N VAL A 289 7.42 -3.64 -12.29
CA VAL A 289 6.54 -3.76 -13.45
C VAL A 289 5.08 -3.48 -13.06
N TYR A 290 4.52 -2.39 -13.57
CA TYR A 290 3.20 -1.89 -13.21
C TYR A 290 2.35 -1.57 -14.44
N CYS A 291 1.09 -1.99 -14.41
CA CYS A 291 0.04 -1.51 -15.30
C CYS A 291 -0.81 -0.48 -14.55
N ARG A 292 -0.94 0.74 -15.06
CA ARG A 292 -1.69 1.82 -14.39
C ARG A 292 -2.74 2.41 -15.27
N GLY A 293 -3.98 2.43 -14.80
CA GLY A 293 -5.06 3.21 -15.39
C GLY A 293 -5.35 4.45 -14.56
N ILE A 294 -5.37 5.60 -15.21
CA ILE A 294 -5.75 6.89 -14.61
C ILE A 294 -6.91 7.46 -15.43
N LYS A 295 -7.99 7.83 -14.75
CA LYS A 295 -9.06 8.66 -15.30
C LYS A 295 -8.70 10.12 -15.07
N SER A 296 -8.72 10.89 -16.15
CA SER A 296 -8.57 12.33 -16.11
C SER A 296 -9.86 12.98 -16.62
N PRO A 297 -10.24 14.17 -16.13
CA PRO A 297 -11.34 14.92 -16.71
C PRO A 297 -11.05 15.15 -18.20
N GLY A 298 -11.97 14.73 -19.07
CA GLY A 298 -11.86 15.00 -20.51
C GLY A 298 -12.21 16.44 -20.85
N GLU A 299 -11.94 16.81 -22.11
CA GLU A 299 -12.31 18.11 -22.67
C GLU A 299 -13.85 18.28 -22.73
N ASP A 300 -14.58 17.17 -22.88
CA ASP A 300 -16.04 17.12 -22.80
C ASP A 300 -16.50 17.05 -21.33
N PRO A 301 -17.37 17.95 -20.86
CA PRO A 301 -17.95 17.87 -19.52
C PRO A 301 -18.66 16.53 -19.30
N GLY A 302 -18.19 15.77 -18.31
CA GLY A 302 -18.78 14.47 -17.93
C GLY A 302 -18.22 13.24 -18.66
N LYS A 303 -17.17 13.39 -19.48
CA LYS A 303 -16.43 12.23 -20.01
C LYS A 303 -15.02 12.21 -19.45
N ASP A 304 -14.68 11.16 -18.72
CA ASP A 304 -13.31 10.93 -18.30
C ASP A 304 -12.50 10.31 -19.44
N VAL A 305 -11.29 10.80 -19.65
CA VAL A 305 -10.30 10.17 -20.52
C VAL A 305 -9.54 9.14 -19.70
N LEU A 306 -9.67 7.87 -20.09
CA LEU A 306 -8.91 6.77 -19.50
C LEU A 306 -7.55 6.64 -20.21
N ARG A 307 -6.47 6.82 -19.46
CA ARG A 307 -5.11 6.50 -19.91
C ARG A 307 -4.60 5.28 -19.17
N ILE A 308 -4.14 4.26 -19.90
CA ILE A 308 -3.49 3.08 -19.31
C ILE A 308 -2.04 2.99 -19.77
N THR A 309 -1.10 2.93 -18.81
CA THR A 309 0.34 2.77 -19.05
C THR A 309 0.84 1.42 -18.57
N TRP A 310 1.95 0.98 -19.15
CA TRP A 310 2.70 -0.21 -18.75
C TRP A 310 4.15 0.19 -18.55
N ASP A 311 4.58 0.18 -17.29
CA ASP A 311 5.88 0.69 -16.85
C ASP A 311 6.71 -0.49 -16.35
N THR A 312 7.87 -0.76 -16.97
CA THR A 312 8.70 -1.94 -16.68
C THR A 312 9.96 -1.66 -15.86
N ASN A 313 10.29 -0.39 -15.64
CA ASN A 313 11.55 0.04 -15.03
C ASN A 313 11.32 1.04 -13.88
N GLN A 314 10.26 0.84 -13.11
CA GLN A 314 9.97 1.76 -12.02
C GLN A 314 10.92 1.56 -10.82
N GLY A 315 11.46 2.66 -10.31
CA GLY A 315 12.08 2.69 -8.98
C GLY A 315 11.04 2.46 -7.88
N GLU A 316 11.27 1.48 -7.02
CA GLU A 316 10.40 1.19 -5.87
C GLU A 316 10.95 1.86 -4.60
N THR A 317 10.05 2.45 -3.82
CA THR A 317 10.33 2.94 -2.47
C THR A 317 9.82 1.92 -1.45
N GLY A 318 10.12 2.13 -0.17
CA GLY A 318 9.53 1.29 0.88
C GLY A 318 8.03 1.54 1.08
N ASP A 319 7.44 2.54 0.41
CA ASP A 319 6.06 2.96 0.56
C ASP A 319 5.18 2.39 -0.56
N GLU A 320 4.24 1.53 -0.19
CA GLU A 320 3.41 0.86 -1.19
C GLU A 320 2.52 1.85 -1.96
N PHE A 321 2.05 2.92 -1.32
CA PHE A 321 1.18 3.89 -2.01
C PHE A 321 1.94 4.64 -3.10
N ASP A 322 3.19 5.05 -2.80
CA ASP A 322 4.04 5.76 -3.75
C ASP A 322 4.51 4.84 -4.89
N ASN A 323 4.58 3.53 -4.65
CA ASN A 323 4.84 2.54 -5.68
C ASN A 323 3.64 2.38 -6.63
N PHE A 324 2.43 2.22 -6.10
CA PHE A 324 1.27 1.89 -6.91
C PHE A 324 0.64 3.10 -7.59
N PHE A 325 0.59 4.24 -6.92
CA PHE A 325 -0.13 5.43 -7.37
C PHE A 325 0.84 6.55 -7.74
N VAL A 326 0.42 7.36 -8.70
CA VAL A 326 1.17 8.53 -9.15
C VAL A 326 0.44 9.73 -8.57
N PRO A 327 1.12 10.74 -8.01
CA PRO A 327 0.45 11.95 -7.54
C PRO A 327 -0.46 12.50 -8.63
N SER A 328 -1.74 12.71 -8.32
CA SER A 328 -2.64 13.41 -9.22
C SER A 328 -2.05 14.80 -9.53
N PRO A 329 -2.14 15.32 -10.77
CA PRO A 329 -1.62 16.65 -11.14
C PRO A 329 -2.29 17.85 -10.43
N ARG A 330 -2.98 17.66 -9.30
CA ARG A 330 -3.70 18.71 -8.57
C ARG A 330 -3.39 18.62 -7.07
N HIS A 331 -2.34 19.32 -6.66
CA HIS A 331 -2.25 20.17 -5.45
C HIS A 331 -0.84 20.74 -5.24
N ASN A 332 -0.11 21.06 -6.33
CA ASN A 332 0.95 22.07 -6.25
C ASN A 332 0.32 23.44 -6.49
N ALA A 333 -0.42 23.91 -5.49
CA ALA A 333 -0.80 25.30 -5.35
C ALA A 333 -0.56 25.69 -3.89
N ILE A 334 0.69 26.00 -3.59
CA ILE A 334 1.03 27.00 -2.58
C ILE A 334 1.66 28.16 -3.35
#